data_AF-K1ZD91-F1
#
_entry.id   AF-K1ZD91-F1
#
_cell.length_a   1.000
_cell.length_b   1.000
_cell.length_c   1.000
_cell.angle_alpha   90.00
_cell.angle_beta   90.00
_cell.angle_gamma   90.00
#
_symmetry.space_group_name_H-M   'P 1'
#
loop_
_entity.id
_entity.type
_entity.pdbx_description
1 polymer ?
#
loop_
_entity_poly.entity_id
_entity_poly.type
_entity_poly.pdbx_seq_one_letter_code
_entity_poly.pdbx_strand_id
1 'polypeptide(L)'
;MAGLAKFLILLVMCLGTAGLACTCRAANDSAGLLEQSKQLLADRSNDGEDWIAEKTGQYLPLDLTFVNEQGEAVRLGEIIDRPTLFLPIYFYCPDICSKNLANLAIALNNLSFQPGRDFRVIALSFNEKEDFQDAAQAKRNYLKILDEGFPAGEWFFLTGGKDAIKAATDAVGFRFKRVDDETFIHPAALMAIAKDGKIIRYVYGSFLAGDIDLALSSAQSGTVVRSVRRLLDFCFNYDPKTNRSVFETIKIGILVLFGVTLASLWLYYRGRGRKGSKGSEPENRATGRENSIIQDKQS
;
A
#
# COMPACT_ATOMS: atom_id res chain seq x y z
N MET A 1 14.21 -43.12 -54.63
CA MET A 1 14.25 -42.31 -53.39
C MET A 1 13.50 -40.98 -53.57
N ALA A 2 12.18 -41.03 -53.86
CA ALA A 2 11.38 -39.83 -54.19
C ALA A 2 10.07 -39.72 -53.36
N GLY A 3 9.89 -40.57 -52.35
CA GLY A 3 8.66 -40.62 -51.52
C GLY A 3 8.75 -39.90 -50.17
N LEU A 4 9.95 -39.71 -49.62
CA LEU A 4 10.13 -39.11 -48.27
C LEU A 4 10.15 -37.57 -48.27
N ALA A 5 10.54 -36.94 -49.38
CA ALA A 5 10.59 -35.48 -49.48
C ALA A 5 9.20 -34.83 -49.62
N LYS A 6 8.19 -35.55 -50.12
CA LYS A 6 6.81 -35.03 -50.26
C LYS A 6 6.00 -35.10 -48.97
N PHE A 7 6.36 -35.97 -48.02
CA PHE A 7 5.64 -36.09 -46.74
C PHE A 7 6.12 -35.05 -45.71
N LEU A 8 7.39 -34.64 -45.76
CA LEU A 8 7.95 -33.65 -44.84
C LEU A 8 7.47 -32.21 -45.13
N ILE A 9 7.17 -31.89 -46.39
CA ILE A 9 6.70 -30.55 -46.79
C ILE A 9 5.22 -30.35 -46.41
N LEU A 10 4.41 -31.41 -46.40
CA LEU A 10 3.00 -31.32 -46.02
C LEU A 10 2.80 -31.18 -44.49
N LEU A 11 3.71 -31.74 -43.68
CA LEU A 11 3.63 -31.67 -42.22
C LEU A 11 4.02 -30.29 -41.67
N VAL A 12 4.92 -29.57 -42.35
CA VAL A 12 5.36 -28.22 -41.95
C VAL A 12 4.31 -27.15 -42.26
N MET A 13 3.45 -27.36 -43.27
CA MET A 13 2.35 -26.41 -43.58
C MET A 13 1.14 -26.53 -42.65
N CYS A 14 0.88 -27.68 -42.02
CA CYS A 14 -0.24 -27.81 -41.07
C CYS A 14 0.07 -27.29 -39.65
N LEU A 15 1.34 -27.17 -39.27
CA LEU A 15 1.73 -26.68 -37.94
C LEU A 15 1.92 -25.15 -37.88
N GLY A 16 1.99 -24.47 -39.03
CA GLY A 16 2.19 -23.01 -39.09
C GLY A 16 0.93 -22.16 -38.94
N THR A 17 -0.26 -22.69 -39.24
CA THR A 17 -1.50 -21.89 -39.31
C THR A 17 -2.38 -22.00 -38.06
N ALA A 18 -2.15 -22.97 -37.18
CA ALA A 18 -2.91 -23.12 -35.93
C ALA A 18 -2.30 -22.35 -34.74
N GLY A 19 -1.01 -21.96 -34.80
CA GLY A 19 -0.32 -21.28 -33.69
C GLY A 19 -0.45 -19.74 -33.67
N LEU A 20 -0.67 -19.10 -34.82
CA LEU A 20 -0.76 -17.63 -34.91
C LEU A 20 -2.14 -17.07 -34.56
N ALA A 21 -3.22 -17.87 -34.65
CA ALA A 21 -4.56 -17.39 -34.33
C ALA A 21 -4.88 -17.42 -32.82
N CYS A 22 -4.17 -18.24 -32.04
CA CYS A 22 -4.44 -18.41 -30.60
C CYS A 22 -3.66 -17.41 -29.73
N THR A 23 -2.49 -16.95 -30.18
CA THR A 23 -1.63 -16.02 -29.41
C THR A 23 -2.09 -14.57 -29.50
N CYS A 24 -2.78 -14.16 -30.56
CA CYS A 24 -3.32 -12.79 -30.66
C CYS A 24 -4.58 -12.57 -29.81
N ARG A 25 -5.39 -13.61 -29.56
CA ARG A 25 -6.65 -13.46 -28.79
C ARG A 25 -6.40 -13.31 -27.28
N ALA A 26 -5.44 -14.05 -26.74
CA ALA A 26 -5.03 -13.94 -25.33
C ALA A 26 -4.35 -12.60 -25.00
N ALA A 27 -3.56 -12.03 -25.93
CA ALA A 27 -2.95 -10.72 -25.74
C ALA A 27 -4.00 -9.59 -25.71
N ASN A 28 -5.03 -9.68 -26.56
CA ASN A 28 -6.11 -8.70 -26.64
C ASN A 28 -7.00 -8.71 -25.38
N ASP A 29 -7.28 -9.89 -24.81
CA ASP A 29 -8.06 -10.02 -23.58
C ASP A 29 -7.29 -9.50 -22.35
N SER A 30 -5.97 -9.70 -22.29
CA SER A 30 -5.14 -9.18 -21.19
C SER A 30 -4.99 -7.65 -21.22
N ALA A 31 -4.88 -7.06 -22.42
CA ALA A 31 -4.90 -5.62 -22.60
C ALA A 31 -6.28 -5.04 -22.27
N GLY A 32 -7.37 -5.72 -22.67
CA GLY A 32 -8.74 -5.35 -22.34
C GLY A 32 -9.03 -5.40 -20.84
N LEU A 33 -8.55 -6.43 -20.14
CA LEU A 33 -8.67 -6.55 -18.68
C LEU A 33 -7.82 -5.52 -17.93
N LEU A 34 -6.63 -5.22 -18.44
CA LEU A 34 -5.76 -4.21 -17.85
C LEU A 34 -6.31 -2.80 -18.08
N GLU A 35 -6.87 -2.51 -19.25
CA GLU A 35 -7.58 -1.26 -19.52
C GLU A 35 -8.90 -1.18 -18.75
N GLN A 36 -9.67 -2.26 -18.59
CA GLN A 36 -10.82 -2.29 -17.68
C GLN A 36 -10.39 -2.03 -16.23
N SER A 37 -9.28 -2.63 -15.77
CA SER A 37 -8.76 -2.38 -14.42
C SER A 37 -8.31 -0.94 -14.25
N LYS A 38 -7.65 -0.34 -15.24
CA LYS A 38 -7.28 1.08 -15.23
C LYS A 38 -8.49 1.98 -15.29
N GLN A 39 -9.51 1.63 -16.07
CA GLN A 39 -10.76 2.38 -16.16
C GLN A 39 -11.51 2.32 -14.82
N LEU A 40 -11.57 1.16 -14.17
CA LEU A 40 -12.16 0.98 -12.84
C LEU A 40 -11.37 1.71 -11.74
N LEU A 41 -10.04 1.72 -11.82
CA LEU A 41 -9.18 2.48 -10.92
C LEU A 41 -9.28 3.98 -11.18
N ALA A 42 -9.43 4.39 -12.46
CA ALA A 42 -9.62 5.77 -12.87
C ALA A 42 -10.99 6.29 -12.44
N ASP A 43 -12.06 5.50 -12.59
CA ASP A 43 -13.42 5.84 -12.18
C ASP A 43 -13.53 5.97 -10.65
N ARG A 44 -12.80 5.14 -9.90
CA ARG A 44 -12.59 5.27 -8.43
C ARG A 44 -11.68 6.42 -8.00
N SER A 45 -11.07 7.11 -8.95
CA SER A 45 -10.21 8.27 -8.69
C SER A 45 -10.77 9.57 -9.27
N ASN A 46 -11.87 9.49 -10.02
CA ASN A 46 -12.46 10.58 -10.80
C ASN A 46 -13.80 11.05 -10.22
N ASP A 47 -14.28 10.42 -9.15
CA ASP A 47 -15.09 11.08 -8.14
C ASP A 47 -14.20 12.10 -7.42
N GLY A 48 -14.10 13.31 -7.98
CA GLY A 48 -13.37 14.45 -7.39
C GLY A 48 -13.84 14.92 -6.01
N GLU A 49 -14.57 14.08 -5.26
CA GLU A 49 -14.88 14.23 -3.85
C GLU A 49 -13.89 13.41 -3.02
N ASP A 50 -13.06 14.11 -2.24
CA ASP A 50 -12.32 13.48 -1.15
C ASP A 50 -13.32 12.91 -0.14
N TRP A 51 -13.61 11.59 -0.22
CA TRP A 51 -14.50 10.89 0.69
C TRP A 51 -14.05 10.99 2.15
N ILE A 52 -12.77 11.31 2.40
CA ILE A 52 -12.20 11.61 3.71
C ILE A 52 -11.35 12.87 3.68
N ALA A 53 -11.94 13.98 4.09
CA ALA A 53 -11.19 15.22 4.29
C ALA A 53 -10.47 15.18 5.65
N GLU A 54 -9.21 14.70 5.71
CA GLU A 54 -8.45 14.59 6.97
C GLU A 54 -8.51 15.85 7.84
N LYS A 55 -8.98 15.68 9.08
CA LYS A 55 -9.11 16.74 10.09
C LYS A 55 -8.05 16.60 11.19
N THR A 56 -6.89 16.06 10.87
CA THR A 56 -5.80 15.84 11.84
C THR A 56 -5.42 17.14 12.55
N GLY A 57 -5.32 17.12 13.87
CA GLY A 57 -5.10 18.29 14.73
C GLY A 57 -6.37 19.04 15.11
N GLN A 58 -7.51 18.77 14.49
CA GLN A 58 -8.83 19.23 14.93
C GLN A 58 -9.41 18.29 15.99
N TYR A 59 -10.62 18.58 16.45
CA TYR A 59 -11.24 17.92 17.59
C TYR A 59 -12.59 17.29 17.21
N LEU A 60 -12.82 16.07 17.69
CA LEU A 60 -14.14 15.48 17.76
C LEU A 60 -14.91 16.11 18.93
N PRO A 61 -16.10 16.70 18.71
CA PRO A 61 -16.87 17.32 19.80
C PRO A 61 -17.31 16.28 20.82
N LEU A 62 -16.80 16.40 22.05
CA LEU A 62 -17.00 15.42 23.11
C LEU A 62 -18.36 15.52 23.81
N ASP A 63 -19.10 16.59 23.57
CA ASP A 63 -20.44 16.85 24.07
C ASP A 63 -21.54 16.13 23.27
N LEU A 64 -21.21 15.56 22.11
CA LEU A 64 -22.14 14.76 21.31
C LEU A 64 -22.62 13.54 22.11
N THR A 65 -23.93 13.33 22.07
CA THR A 65 -24.61 12.24 22.76
C THR A 65 -25.09 11.20 21.76
N PHE A 66 -24.86 9.93 22.09
CA PHE A 66 -25.26 8.76 21.31
C PHE A 66 -25.96 7.75 22.23
N VAL A 67 -26.48 6.67 21.66
CA VAL A 67 -27.03 5.53 22.39
C VAL A 67 -26.05 4.38 22.26
N ASN A 68 -25.63 3.79 23.39
CA ASN A 68 -24.78 2.61 23.38
C ASN A 68 -25.58 1.33 23.12
N GLU A 69 -24.89 0.20 23.00
CA GLU A 69 -25.52 -1.09 22.76
C GLU A 69 -26.39 -1.63 23.92
N GLN A 70 -26.37 -0.98 25.09
CA GLN A 70 -27.25 -1.29 26.22
C GLN A 70 -28.54 -0.44 26.18
N GLY A 71 -28.66 0.49 25.23
CA GLY A 71 -29.79 1.43 25.16
C GLY A 71 -29.63 2.66 26.04
N GLU A 72 -28.43 2.90 26.58
CA GLU A 72 -28.14 4.04 27.45
C GLU A 72 -27.63 5.23 26.63
N ALA A 73 -28.08 6.43 26.98
CA ALA A 73 -27.55 7.66 26.40
C ALA A 73 -26.16 7.96 26.99
N VAL A 74 -25.16 8.12 26.13
CA VAL A 74 -23.75 8.32 26.50
C VAL A 74 -23.15 9.50 25.76
N ARG A 75 -22.36 10.33 26.44
CA ARG A 75 -21.59 11.38 25.76
C ARG A 75 -20.23 10.85 25.30
N LEU A 76 -19.74 11.34 24.18
CA LEU A 76 -18.42 10.94 23.68
C LEU A 76 -17.30 11.20 24.70
N GLY A 77 -17.38 12.31 25.45
CA GLY A 77 -16.42 12.64 26.52
C GLY A 77 -16.44 11.72 27.73
N GLU A 78 -17.47 10.88 27.90
CA GLU A 78 -17.52 9.85 28.95
C GLU A 78 -16.77 8.58 28.52
N ILE A 79 -16.64 8.37 27.20
CA ILE A 79 -15.97 7.22 26.61
C ILE A 79 -14.51 7.55 26.28
N ILE A 80 -14.25 8.74 25.72
CA ILE A 80 -12.92 9.18 25.28
C ILE A 80 -12.14 9.77 26.45
N ASP A 81 -11.65 8.92 27.35
CA ASP A 81 -10.81 9.28 28.51
C ASP A 81 -9.32 8.96 28.30
N ARG A 82 -9.02 8.24 27.22
CA ARG A 82 -7.69 7.78 26.78
C ARG A 82 -7.69 7.73 25.25
N PRO A 83 -6.58 7.33 24.59
CA PRO A 83 -6.59 7.13 23.15
C PRO A 83 -7.76 6.24 22.72
N THR A 84 -8.51 6.67 21.70
CA THR A 84 -9.69 5.96 21.23
C THR A 84 -9.62 5.77 19.74
N LEU A 85 -9.80 4.52 19.31
CA LEU A 85 -10.00 4.17 17.91
C LEU A 85 -11.48 4.43 17.55
N PHE A 86 -11.72 5.29 16.58
CA PHE A 86 -13.06 5.70 16.17
C PHE A 86 -13.33 5.27 14.73
N LEU A 87 -14.35 4.43 14.56
CA LEU A 87 -14.74 3.83 13.29
C LEU A 87 -16.20 4.17 12.96
N PRO A 88 -16.46 5.13 12.06
CA PRO A 88 -17.76 5.28 11.42
C PRO A 88 -18.04 4.06 10.53
N ILE A 89 -19.19 3.42 10.72
CA ILE A 89 -19.56 2.19 10.02
C ILE A 89 -21.08 2.06 9.88
N TYR A 90 -21.53 1.06 9.12
CA TYR A 90 -22.91 0.60 9.06
C TYR A 90 -22.93 -0.87 9.46
N PHE A 91 -23.63 -1.23 10.54
CA PHE A 91 -23.50 -2.56 11.13
C PHE A 91 -24.05 -3.67 10.23
N TYR A 92 -25.19 -3.42 9.56
CA TYR A 92 -25.83 -4.39 8.65
C TYR A 92 -25.63 -4.09 7.17
N CYS A 93 -24.42 -3.71 6.81
CA CYS A 93 -24.04 -3.57 5.42
C CYS A 93 -23.88 -4.95 4.76
N PRO A 94 -24.65 -5.28 3.70
CA PRO A 94 -24.56 -6.55 3.01
C PRO A 94 -23.22 -6.74 2.27
N ASP A 95 -22.45 -5.66 2.07
CA ASP A 95 -21.22 -5.64 1.28
C ASP A 95 -19.94 -5.51 2.14
N ILE A 96 -19.19 -4.42 1.94
CA ILE A 96 -17.79 -4.26 2.38
C ILE A 96 -17.68 -3.87 3.86
N CYS A 97 -18.70 -3.23 4.41
CA CYS A 97 -18.61 -2.66 5.76
C CYS A 97 -18.44 -3.75 6.83
N SER A 98 -19.14 -4.87 6.70
CA SER A 98 -19.01 -6.02 7.61
C SER A 98 -17.58 -6.58 7.65
N LYS A 99 -16.83 -6.47 6.54
CA LYS A 99 -15.41 -6.86 6.45
C LYS A 99 -14.49 -5.90 7.18
N ASN A 100 -14.74 -4.59 7.12
CA ASN A 100 -13.93 -3.61 7.85
C ASN A 100 -14.01 -3.81 9.36
N LEU A 101 -15.21 -4.10 9.87
CA LEU A 101 -15.41 -4.36 11.30
C LEU A 101 -14.78 -5.68 11.74
N ALA A 102 -14.85 -6.72 10.89
CA ALA A 102 -14.13 -7.98 11.10
C ALA A 102 -12.61 -7.79 11.07
N ASN A 103 -12.09 -7.03 10.12
CA ASN A 103 -10.66 -6.70 10.02
C ASN A 103 -10.18 -5.97 11.27
N LEU A 104 -10.97 -5.02 11.78
CA LEU A 104 -10.66 -4.37 13.05
C LEU A 104 -10.63 -5.39 14.20
N ALA A 105 -11.63 -6.27 14.32
CA ALA A 105 -11.64 -7.31 15.35
C ALA A 105 -10.37 -8.18 15.30
N ILE A 106 -9.98 -8.65 14.10
CA ILE A 106 -8.77 -9.46 13.91
C ILE A 106 -7.51 -8.66 14.31
N ALA A 107 -7.44 -7.38 13.93
CA ALA A 107 -6.30 -6.54 14.25
C ALA A 107 -6.17 -6.28 15.75
N LEU A 108 -7.29 -6.13 16.47
CA LEU A 108 -7.33 -5.89 17.92
C LEU A 108 -6.68 -7.05 18.72
N ASN A 109 -6.77 -8.30 18.26
CA ASN A 109 -6.09 -9.44 18.90
C ASN A 109 -4.56 -9.37 18.77
N ASN A 110 -4.04 -8.61 17.82
CA ASN A 110 -2.62 -8.58 17.45
C ASN A 110 -1.93 -7.26 17.82
N LEU A 111 -2.56 -6.42 18.65
CA LEU A 111 -1.99 -5.15 19.08
C LEU A 111 -1.00 -5.34 20.23
N SER A 112 0.01 -4.48 20.27
CA SER A 112 0.94 -4.39 21.40
C SER A 112 0.32 -3.67 22.60
N PHE A 113 -0.73 -2.86 22.36
CA PHE A 113 -1.48 -2.12 23.37
C PHE A 113 -2.61 -2.96 23.98
N GLN A 114 -2.90 -2.73 25.25
CA GLN A 114 -3.98 -3.42 25.97
C GLN A 114 -5.27 -2.59 25.96
N PRO A 115 -6.40 -3.13 25.45
CA PRO A 115 -7.71 -2.47 25.54
C PRO A 115 -8.10 -2.17 27.00
N GLY A 116 -8.74 -1.02 27.24
CA GLY A 116 -9.16 -0.54 28.56
C GLY A 116 -8.06 0.05 29.42
N ARG A 117 -6.83 -0.46 29.32
CA ARG A 117 -5.67 0.17 29.95
C ARG A 117 -5.12 1.29 29.06
N ASP A 118 -4.78 0.97 27.82
CA ASP A 118 -4.01 1.84 26.93
C ASP A 118 -4.88 2.58 25.92
N PHE A 119 -6.01 1.98 25.51
CA PHE A 119 -6.93 2.56 24.51
C PHE A 119 -8.36 2.02 24.63
N ARG A 120 -9.31 2.68 23.95
CA ARG A 120 -10.70 2.26 23.74
C ARG A 120 -11.06 2.18 22.26
N VAL A 121 -12.18 1.53 21.95
CA VAL A 121 -12.70 1.43 20.58
C VAL A 121 -14.15 1.88 20.54
N ILE A 122 -14.48 2.70 19.55
CA ILE A 122 -15.85 3.13 19.24
C ILE A 122 -16.13 2.75 17.79
N ALA A 123 -17.16 1.91 17.59
CA ALA A 123 -17.81 1.73 16.30
C ALA A 123 -19.10 2.55 16.31
N LEU A 124 -19.16 3.61 15.50
CA LEU A 124 -20.33 4.48 15.39
C LEU A 124 -21.10 4.14 14.13
N SER A 125 -22.38 3.78 14.26
CA SER A 125 -23.26 3.69 13.12
C SER A 125 -23.50 5.06 12.49
N PHE A 126 -23.30 5.19 11.19
CA PHE A 126 -23.75 6.36 10.43
C PHE A 126 -25.15 6.19 9.82
N ASN A 127 -25.83 5.07 10.06
CA ASN A 127 -27.20 4.85 9.62
C ASN A 127 -28.18 5.25 10.73
N GLU A 128 -28.92 6.34 10.54
CA GLU A 128 -29.88 6.84 11.53
C GLU A 128 -31.10 5.91 11.75
N LYS A 129 -31.23 4.87 10.93
CA LYS A 129 -32.25 3.82 11.10
C LYS A 129 -31.81 2.67 12.01
N GLU A 130 -30.52 2.54 12.29
CA GLU A 130 -30.03 1.53 13.23
C GLU A 130 -30.24 1.98 14.68
N ASP A 131 -30.64 1.06 15.54
CA ASP A 131 -30.90 1.32 16.95
C ASP A 131 -29.94 0.56 17.89
N PHE A 132 -30.16 0.66 19.20
CA PHE A 132 -29.32 -0.01 20.19
C PHE A 132 -29.36 -1.55 20.08
N GLN A 133 -30.46 -2.13 19.59
CA GLN A 133 -30.58 -3.58 19.40
C GLN A 133 -29.68 -4.05 18.25
N ASP A 134 -29.61 -3.25 17.18
CA ASP A 134 -28.69 -3.46 16.06
C ASP A 134 -27.24 -3.41 16.53
N ALA A 135 -26.88 -2.36 17.29
CA ALA A 135 -25.57 -2.22 17.90
C ALA A 135 -25.19 -3.41 18.80
N ALA A 136 -26.13 -3.86 19.64
CA ALA A 136 -25.93 -4.99 20.54
C ALA A 136 -25.71 -6.29 19.77
N GLN A 137 -26.48 -6.52 18.72
CA GLN A 137 -26.35 -7.70 17.88
C GLN A 137 -25.03 -7.68 17.09
N ALA A 138 -24.63 -6.53 16.56
CA ALA A 138 -23.35 -6.34 15.91
C ALA A 138 -22.21 -6.64 16.89
N LYS A 139 -22.21 -6.03 18.08
CA LYS A 139 -21.21 -6.27 19.12
C LYS A 139 -21.10 -7.76 19.45
N ARG A 140 -22.22 -8.45 19.71
CA ARG A 140 -22.25 -9.90 19.97
C ARG A 140 -21.64 -10.72 18.84
N ASN A 141 -21.78 -10.30 17.58
CA ASN A 141 -21.23 -11.01 16.44
C ASN A 141 -19.71 -10.82 16.33
N TYR A 142 -19.21 -9.60 16.51
CA TYR A 142 -17.79 -9.29 16.35
C TYR A 142 -16.93 -9.66 17.56
N LEU A 143 -17.50 -9.67 18.78
CA LEU A 143 -16.80 -10.19 19.96
C LEU A 143 -16.40 -11.68 19.82
N LYS A 144 -17.10 -12.46 18.98
CA LYS A 144 -16.74 -13.88 18.73
C LYS A 144 -15.44 -14.07 17.95
N ILE A 145 -14.94 -13.01 17.31
CA ILE A 145 -13.67 -13.02 16.56
C ILE A 145 -12.50 -12.71 17.51
N LEU A 146 -12.78 -12.03 18.62
CA LEU A 146 -11.78 -11.63 19.60
C LEU A 146 -11.39 -12.80 20.50
N ASP A 147 -10.16 -12.73 21.01
CA ASP A 147 -9.68 -13.70 22.00
C ASP A 147 -10.46 -13.54 23.33
N GLU A 148 -10.61 -14.64 24.09
CA GLU A 148 -11.42 -14.69 25.33
C GLU A 148 -11.03 -13.64 26.39
N GLY A 149 -9.79 -13.14 26.34
CA GLY A 149 -9.28 -12.11 27.26
C GLY A 149 -9.64 -10.67 26.90
N PHE A 150 -10.27 -10.40 25.76
CA PHE A 150 -10.61 -9.03 25.37
C PHE A 150 -11.72 -8.47 26.28
N PRO A 151 -11.52 -7.31 26.93
CA PRO A 151 -12.53 -6.70 27.77
C PRO A 151 -13.66 -6.11 26.92
N ALA A 152 -14.76 -6.86 26.77
CA ALA A 152 -15.90 -6.47 25.92
C ALA A 152 -16.45 -5.06 26.21
N GLY A 153 -16.31 -4.57 27.45
CA GLY A 153 -16.71 -3.21 27.84
C GLY A 153 -15.89 -2.08 27.20
N GLU A 154 -14.75 -2.38 26.58
CA GLU A 154 -13.84 -1.37 26.00
C GLU A 154 -14.05 -1.15 24.50
N TRP A 155 -14.98 -1.90 23.90
CA TRP A 155 -15.43 -1.71 22.53
C TRP A 155 -16.91 -1.32 22.51
N PHE A 156 -17.15 -0.02 22.33
CA PHE A 156 -18.48 0.59 22.32
C PHE A 156 -19.08 0.56 20.92
N PHE A 157 -20.36 0.21 20.84
CA PHE A 157 -21.12 0.23 19.60
C PHE A 157 -22.22 1.27 19.76
N LEU A 158 -22.12 2.35 18.99
CA LEU A 158 -22.96 3.53 19.17
C LEU A 158 -23.91 3.69 17.99
N THR A 159 -25.15 4.08 18.29
CA THR A 159 -26.13 4.58 17.33
C THR A 159 -26.60 5.97 17.72
N GLY A 160 -27.24 6.70 16.82
CA GLY A 160 -27.67 8.04 17.12
C GLY A 160 -28.60 8.66 16.09
N GLY A 161 -29.10 9.84 16.42
CA GLY A 161 -29.90 10.64 15.50
C GLY A 161 -29.05 11.25 14.39
N LYS A 162 -29.70 11.56 13.27
CA LYS A 162 -29.09 12.13 12.06
C LYS A 162 -28.17 13.33 12.33
N ASP A 163 -28.57 14.25 13.21
CA ASP A 163 -27.79 15.46 13.50
C ASP A 163 -26.50 15.16 14.27
N ALA A 164 -26.55 14.25 15.25
CA ALA A 164 -25.38 13.82 16.00
C ALA A 164 -24.40 13.04 15.12
N ILE A 165 -24.93 12.12 14.29
CA ILE A 165 -24.14 11.38 13.29
C ILE A 165 -23.43 12.38 12.37
N LYS A 166 -24.19 13.32 11.78
CA LYS A 166 -23.63 14.32 10.86
C LYS A 166 -22.54 15.15 11.52
N ALA A 167 -22.76 15.62 12.75
CA ALA A 167 -21.77 16.40 13.49
C ALA A 167 -20.48 15.60 13.74
N ALA A 168 -20.59 14.34 14.16
CA ALA A 168 -19.42 13.48 14.37
C ALA A 168 -18.68 13.18 13.06
N THR A 169 -19.40 12.81 11.99
CA THR A 169 -18.78 12.49 10.70
C THR A 169 -18.15 13.71 10.04
N ASP A 170 -18.78 14.89 10.14
CA ASP A 170 -18.21 16.15 9.64
C ASP A 170 -16.93 16.54 10.41
N ALA A 171 -16.92 16.35 11.74
CA ALA A 171 -15.78 16.65 12.59
C ALA A 171 -14.55 15.78 12.25
N VAL A 172 -14.77 14.52 11.87
CA VAL A 172 -13.70 13.62 11.39
C VAL A 172 -13.50 13.68 9.87
N GLY A 173 -14.27 14.50 9.16
CA GLY A 173 -14.19 14.66 7.70
C GLY A 173 -14.62 13.43 6.90
N PHE A 174 -15.39 12.52 7.50
CA PHE A 174 -15.89 11.30 6.87
C PHE A 174 -17.17 11.59 6.09
N ARG A 175 -17.16 11.35 4.78
CA ARG A 175 -18.33 11.51 3.91
C ARG A 175 -18.90 10.17 3.52
N PHE A 176 -20.22 10.11 3.45
CA PHE A 176 -20.96 8.93 3.01
C PHE A 176 -22.20 9.36 2.24
N LYS A 177 -22.65 8.50 1.32
CA LYS A 177 -23.82 8.75 0.48
C LYS A 177 -24.72 7.53 0.49
N ARG A 178 -26.00 7.74 0.84
CA ARG A 178 -27.05 6.72 0.67
C ARG A 178 -27.34 6.53 -0.82
N VAL A 179 -27.47 5.29 -1.26
CA VAL A 179 -27.88 4.91 -2.62
C VAL A 179 -29.23 4.19 -2.59
N ASP A 180 -29.80 3.93 -3.77
CA ASP A 180 -31.21 3.57 -3.97
C ASP A 180 -31.66 2.30 -3.23
N ASP A 181 -30.74 1.37 -2.96
CA ASP A 181 -31.02 0.09 -2.27
C ASP A 181 -30.88 0.19 -0.73
N GLU A 182 -31.01 1.38 -0.15
CA GLU A 182 -30.82 1.64 1.29
C GLU A 182 -29.41 1.27 1.80
N THR A 183 -28.46 1.09 0.88
CA THR A 183 -27.04 0.89 1.15
C THR A 183 -26.29 2.22 1.08
N PHE A 184 -25.02 2.21 1.47
CA PHE A 184 -24.20 3.41 1.54
C PHE A 184 -22.87 3.22 0.83
N ILE A 185 -22.49 4.22 0.03
CA ILE A 185 -21.12 4.38 -0.43
C ILE A 185 -20.37 5.14 0.66
N HIS A 186 -19.32 4.54 1.17
CA HIS A 186 -18.47 5.16 2.19
C HIS A 186 -17.04 4.62 2.10
N PRO A 187 -16.05 5.39 2.60
CA PRO A 187 -14.66 4.97 2.63
C PRO A 187 -14.37 4.04 3.81
N ALA A 188 -13.26 3.30 3.74
CA ALA A 188 -12.75 2.48 4.83
C ALA A 188 -11.63 3.23 5.57
N ALA A 189 -11.97 3.86 6.71
CA ALA A 189 -10.99 4.51 7.56
C ALA A 189 -11.33 4.45 9.05
N LEU A 190 -10.26 4.36 9.82
CA LEU A 190 -10.23 4.33 11.27
C LEU A 190 -9.44 5.55 11.75
N MET A 191 -9.97 6.28 12.71
CA MET A 191 -9.30 7.44 13.28
C MET A 191 -8.75 7.10 14.66
N ALA A 192 -7.50 7.45 14.92
CA ALA A 192 -6.96 7.48 16.27
C ALA A 192 -7.18 8.86 16.87
N ILE A 193 -7.92 8.90 17.97
CA ILE A 193 -8.29 10.11 18.70
C ILE A 193 -7.55 10.12 20.03
N ALA A 194 -6.95 11.25 20.40
CA ALA A 194 -6.36 11.44 21.72
C ALA A 194 -7.44 11.60 22.80
N LYS A 195 -7.03 11.47 24.06
CA LYS A 195 -7.92 11.59 25.23
C LYS A 195 -8.65 12.94 25.37
N ASP A 196 -8.16 13.99 24.71
CA ASP A 196 -8.77 15.32 24.69
C ASP A 196 -9.74 15.51 23.50
N GLY A 197 -10.00 14.44 22.73
CA GLY A 197 -10.82 14.48 21.52
C GLY A 197 -10.06 14.93 20.27
N LYS A 198 -8.75 15.22 20.35
CA LYS A 198 -7.95 15.61 19.17
C LYS A 198 -7.81 14.44 18.20
N ILE A 199 -8.02 14.68 16.92
CA ILE A 199 -7.84 13.69 15.84
C ILE A 199 -6.35 13.63 15.50
N ILE A 200 -5.72 12.47 15.66
CA ILE A 200 -4.27 12.34 15.62
C ILE A 200 -3.75 11.69 14.34
N ARG A 201 -4.45 10.66 13.86
CA ARG A 201 -4.04 9.90 12.67
C ARG A 201 -5.22 9.19 12.05
N TYR A 202 -5.17 9.02 10.73
CA TYR A 202 -6.10 8.19 9.96
C TYR A 202 -5.38 6.92 9.51
N VAL A 203 -6.05 5.78 9.67
CA VAL A 203 -5.63 4.45 9.20
C VAL A 203 -6.63 4.01 8.14
N TYR A 204 -6.15 3.71 6.93
CA TYR A 204 -7.00 3.41 5.77
C TYR A 204 -6.93 1.92 5.42
N GLY A 205 -7.98 1.40 4.77
CA GLY A 205 -7.98 0.05 4.20
C GLY A 205 -8.16 -1.05 5.25
N SER A 206 -7.35 -2.11 5.18
CA SER A 206 -7.56 -3.37 5.93
C SER A 206 -7.11 -3.36 7.40
N PHE A 207 -6.91 -2.17 8.00
CA PHE A 207 -6.59 -2.00 9.43
C PHE A 207 -5.50 -2.94 9.96
N LEU A 208 -4.28 -2.82 9.44
CA LEU A 208 -3.16 -3.63 9.90
C LEU A 208 -2.80 -3.29 11.35
N ALA A 209 -2.53 -4.30 12.18
CA ALA A 209 -2.17 -4.13 13.59
C ALA A 209 -1.01 -3.15 13.81
N GLY A 210 0.05 -3.24 12.98
CA GLY A 210 1.18 -2.31 13.05
C GLY A 210 0.82 -0.85 12.75
N ASP A 211 -0.13 -0.59 11.85
CA ASP A 211 -0.61 0.76 11.56
C ASP A 211 -1.44 1.32 12.73
N ILE A 212 -2.23 0.45 13.37
CA ILE A 212 -3.01 0.80 14.57
C ILE A 212 -2.08 1.06 15.75
N ASP A 213 -1.08 0.22 16.00
CA ASP A 213 -0.09 0.41 17.06
C ASP A 213 0.62 1.77 16.90
N LEU A 214 1.04 2.11 15.66
CA LEU A 214 1.63 3.42 15.38
C LEU A 214 0.63 4.57 15.63
N ALA A 215 -0.64 4.37 15.26
CA ALA A 215 -1.69 5.37 15.47
C ALA A 215 -1.99 5.59 16.96
N LEU A 216 -2.07 4.51 17.75
CA LEU A 216 -2.27 4.55 19.20
C LEU A 216 -1.08 5.20 19.91
N SER A 217 0.16 4.85 19.55
CA SER A 217 1.36 5.49 20.09
C SER A 217 1.37 7.00 19.80
N SER A 218 0.99 7.40 18.58
CA SER A 218 0.86 8.82 18.22
C SER A 218 -0.23 9.49 19.06
N ALA A 219 -1.36 8.83 19.28
CA ALA A 219 -2.46 9.36 20.08
C ALA A 219 -2.14 9.48 21.58
N GLN A 220 -1.33 8.56 22.13
CA GLN A 220 -0.80 8.66 23.49
C GLN A 220 0.12 9.88 23.67
N SER A 221 0.99 10.14 22.69
CA SER A 221 1.89 11.30 22.73
C SER A 221 1.21 12.62 22.33
N GLY A 222 0.00 12.58 21.77
CA GLY A 222 -0.69 13.74 21.22
C GLY A 222 -0.05 14.30 19.95
N THR A 223 0.85 13.55 19.31
CA THR A 223 1.60 13.99 18.13
C THR A 223 0.73 13.84 16.89
N VAL A 224 0.32 14.97 16.31
CA VAL A 224 -0.46 15.01 15.06
C VAL A 224 0.39 14.51 13.91
N VAL A 225 -0.01 13.41 13.27
CA VAL A 225 0.69 12.84 12.11
C VAL A 225 -0.22 12.84 10.90
N ARG A 226 0.20 13.49 9.81
CA ARG A 226 -0.50 13.40 8.53
C ARG A 226 -0.36 12.00 7.97
N SER A 227 -1.40 11.46 7.34
CA SER A 227 -1.34 10.10 6.84
C SER A 227 -0.29 9.94 5.75
N VAL A 228 0.26 8.72 5.66
CA VAL A 228 1.15 8.33 4.56
C VAL A 228 0.42 8.45 3.24
N ARG A 229 -0.90 8.20 3.16
CA ARG A 229 -1.67 8.40 1.93
C ARG A 229 -1.63 9.85 1.46
N ARG A 230 -1.74 10.85 2.33
CA ARG A 230 -1.63 12.26 1.89
C ARG A 230 -0.20 12.68 1.59
N LEU A 231 0.79 12.07 2.24
CA LEU A 231 2.19 12.21 1.84
C LEU A 231 2.42 11.57 0.48
N LEU A 232 1.81 10.41 0.22
CA LEU A 232 1.86 9.75 -1.08
C LEU A 232 1.07 10.56 -2.09
N ASP A 233 -0.13 11.06 -1.86
CA ASP A 233 -0.85 11.97 -2.76
C ASP A 233 -0.07 13.28 -2.98
N PHE A 234 0.65 13.79 -1.99
CA PHE A 234 1.56 14.91 -2.18
C PHE A 234 2.78 14.53 -3.05
N CYS A 235 3.26 13.28 -2.95
CA CYS A 235 4.40 12.74 -3.71
C CYS A 235 4.02 12.08 -5.05
N PHE A 236 2.76 11.66 -5.23
CA PHE A 236 2.23 10.71 -6.22
C PHE A 236 0.88 11.15 -6.81
N ASN A 237 0.25 12.28 -6.40
CA ASN A 237 -0.55 13.09 -7.34
C ASN A 237 0.40 13.76 -8.33
N TYR A 238 1.05 12.88 -9.07
CA TYR A 238 1.91 13.12 -10.18
C TYR A 238 1.05 12.85 -11.39
N ASP A 239 0.44 13.90 -11.95
CA ASP A 239 -0.25 13.80 -13.23
C ASP A 239 0.80 13.58 -14.34
N PRO A 240 0.85 12.39 -14.97
CA PRO A 240 1.84 12.07 -16.00
C PRO A 240 1.73 12.96 -17.24
N LYS A 241 0.60 13.66 -17.43
CA LYS A 241 0.41 14.56 -18.58
C LYS A 241 1.02 15.94 -18.36
N THR A 242 0.97 16.46 -17.13
CA THR A 242 1.44 17.82 -16.82
C THR A 242 2.96 17.90 -16.59
N ASN A 243 3.60 16.80 -16.16
CA ASN A 243 5.02 16.82 -15.73
C ASN A 243 5.97 15.92 -16.56
N ARG A 244 5.62 15.59 -17.81
CA ARG A 244 6.50 14.82 -18.73
C ARG A 244 7.95 15.36 -18.75
N SER A 245 8.10 16.68 -18.70
CA SER A 245 9.41 17.36 -18.66
C SER A 245 10.22 17.03 -17.40
N VAL A 246 9.59 16.81 -16.25
CA VAL A 246 10.29 16.46 -14.99
C VAL A 246 10.80 15.02 -15.04
N PHE A 247 10.00 14.08 -15.55
CA PHE A 247 10.47 12.70 -15.73
C PHE A 247 11.55 12.57 -16.80
N GLU A 248 11.44 13.29 -17.92
CA GLU A 248 12.51 13.35 -18.92
C GLU A 248 13.80 13.91 -18.31
N THR A 249 13.70 14.93 -17.45
CA THR A 249 14.86 15.52 -16.74
C THR A 249 15.48 14.54 -15.74
N ILE A 250 14.69 13.85 -14.92
CA ILE A 250 15.20 12.85 -13.96
C ILE A 250 15.84 11.67 -14.70
N LYS A 251 15.23 11.20 -15.78
CA LYS A 251 15.76 10.10 -16.61
C LYS A 251 17.11 10.48 -17.23
N ILE A 252 17.23 11.70 -17.76
CA ILE A 252 18.50 12.23 -18.27
C ILE A 252 19.51 12.36 -17.13
N GLY A 253 19.11 12.85 -15.96
CA GLY A 253 19.97 12.96 -14.77
C GLY A 253 20.56 11.61 -14.33
N ILE A 254 19.74 10.55 -14.29
CA ILE A 254 20.18 9.19 -13.95
C ILE A 254 21.14 8.65 -15.03
N LEU A 255 20.84 8.85 -16.31
CA LEU A 255 21.71 8.41 -17.41
C LEU A 255 23.06 9.12 -17.41
N VAL A 256 23.09 10.43 -17.10
CA VAL A 256 24.33 11.20 -16.97
C VAL A 256 25.14 10.71 -15.79
N LEU A 257 24.51 10.50 -14.63
CA LEU A 257 25.20 9.98 -13.45
C LEU A 257 25.81 8.60 -13.72
N PHE A 258 25.07 7.71 -14.37
CA PHE A 258 25.54 6.37 -14.75
C PHE A 258 26.65 6.44 -15.82
N GLY A 259 26.55 7.35 -16.78
CA GLY A 259 27.60 7.58 -17.77
C GLY A 259 28.89 8.09 -17.14
N VAL A 260 28.80 9.02 -16.19
CA VAL A 260 29.96 9.57 -15.47
C VAL A 260 30.62 8.51 -14.60
N THR A 261 29.85 7.68 -13.89
CA THR A 261 30.42 6.60 -13.07
C THR A 261 31.11 5.55 -13.94
N LEU A 262 30.50 5.13 -15.05
CA LEU A 262 31.11 4.20 -15.99
C LEU A 262 32.36 4.77 -16.67
N ALA A 263 32.35 6.04 -17.08
CA ALA A 263 33.51 6.72 -17.65
C ALA A 263 34.65 6.86 -16.64
N SER A 264 34.33 7.17 -15.38
CA SER A 264 35.29 7.27 -14.28
C SER A 264 35.91 5.90 -13.96
N LEU A 265 35.10 4.84 -13.93
CA LEU A 265 35.56 3.45 -13.80
C LEU A 265 36.47 3.06 -14.97
N TRP A 266 36.08 3.36 -16.21
CA TRP A 266 36.88 3.05 -17.39
C TRP A 266 38.24 3.77 -17.39
N LEU A 267 38.27 5.05 -17.03
CA LEU A 267 39.50 5.82 -16.89
C LEU A 267 40.39 5.26 -15.76
N TYR A 268 39.79 4.87 -14.63
CA TYR A 268 40.50 4.25 -13.51
C TYR A 268 41.15 2.91 -13.91
N TYR A 269 40.43 2.04 -14.62
CA TYR A 269 40.97 0.75 -15.09
C TYR A 269 42.02 0.92 -16.20
N ARG A 270 41.84 1.90 -17.11
CA ARG A 270 42.81 2.18 -18.18
C ARG A 270 44.11 2.82 -17.65
N GLY A 271 44.04 3.59 -16.58
CA GLY A 271 45.21 4.17 -15.90
C GLY A 271 46.12 3.14 -15.21
N ARG A 272 45.58 1.96 -14.88
CA ARG A 272 46.33 0.88 -14.21
C ARG A 272 47.09 -0.03 -15.17
N GLY A 273 46.78 -0.03 -16.46
CA GLY A 273 47.38 -0.90 -17.49
C GLY A 273 48.64 -0.36 -18.18
N ARG A 274 49.24 0.75 -17.71
CA ARG A 274 50.35 1.43 -18.41
C ARG A 274 51.50 1.85 -17.50
N LYS A 275 51.90 1.00 -16.54
CA LYS A 275 53.20 1.09 -15.84
C LYS A 275 53.85 -0.29 -15.69
N GLY A 276 55.02 -0.45 -16.32
CA GLY A 276 55.92 -1.61 -16.27
C GLY A 276 55.79 -2.49 -17.52
N SER A 277 56.64 -2.42 -18.53
CA SER A 277 58.09 -2.64 -18.45
C SER A 277 58.82 -1.90 -19.59
N LYS A 278 59.83 -1.10 -19.24
CA LYS A 278 60.90 -0.65 -20.15
C LYS A 278 62.24 -0.84 -19.43
N GLY A 279 63.07 -1.69 -20.00
CA GLY A 279 64.52 -1.50 -20.14
C GLY A 279 65.40 -1.83 -18.93
N SER A 280 66.08 -2.98 -19.02
CA SER A 280 67.45 -3.10 -18.50
C SER A 280 68.28 -3.91 -19.49
N GLU A 281 69.07 -3.20 -20.29
CA GLU A 281 70.29 -3.73 -20.90
C GLU A 281 71.43 -2.83 -20.44
N PRO A 282 72.56 -3.43 -20.00
CA PRO A 282 73.79 -3.16 -20.72
C PRO A 282 74.71 -4.40 -20.88
N GLU A 283 75.18 -4.60 -22.12
CA GLU A 283 76.61 -4.60 -22.52
C GLU A 283 77.66 -5.24 -21.57
N ASN A 284 78.29 -6.37 -21.98
CA ASN A 284 79.68 -6.36 -22.49
C ASN A 284 80.25 -7.75 -22.90
N ARG A 285 80.94 -7.73 -24.06
CA ARG A 285 82.26 -8.32 -24.36
C ARG A 285 82.48 -9.86 -24.39
N ALA A 286 82.43 -10.35 -25.62
CA ALA A 286 83.49 -11.03 -26.39
C ALA A 286 84.34 -12.16 -25.76
N THR A 287 84.32 -13.31 -26.43
CA THR A 287 85.53 -14.02 -26.90
C THR A 287 85.16 -14.91 -28.09
N GLY A 288 85.90 -14.78 -29.18
CA GLY A 288 85.83 -15.66 -30.34
C GLY A 288 86.92 -16.75 -30.35
N ARG A 289 86.77 -17.65 -31.34
CA ARG A 289 87.69 -18.66 -31.93
C ARG A 289 87.09 -20.07 -31.85
N GLU A 290 86.69 -20.69 -32.95
CA GLU A 290 87.47 -21.23 -34.09
C GLU A 290 87.77 -22.72 -33.90
N ASN A 291 87.83 -23.43 -35.03
CA ASN A 291 88.02 -24.87 -35.27
C ASN A 291 86.80 -25.78 -35.10
N SER A 292 86.55 -26.83 -35.89
CA SER A 292 86.91 -27.28 -37.24
C SER A 292 86.50 -28.77 -37.29
N ILE A 293 85.98 -29.24 -38.43
CA ILE A 293 86.38 -30.53 -39.05
C ILE A 293 85.84 -31.86 -38.43
N ILE A 294 84.92 -32.45 -39.21
CA ILE A 294 84.96 -33.83 -39.80
C ILE A 294 84.19 -35.01 -39.13
N GLN A 295 83.23 -35.50 -39.95
CA GLN A 295 82.86 -36.87 -40.33
C GLN A 295 82.19 -37.88 -39.37
N ASP A 296 81.02 -38.33 -39.86
CA ASP A 296 80.73 -39.72 -40.31
C ASP A 296 80.53 -40.79 -39.24
N LYS A 297 79.30 -41.35 -39.15
CA LYS A 297 78.96 -42.60 -39.85
C LYS A 297 77.51 -43.02 -39.65
N GLN A 298 76.92 -43.46 -40.75
CA GLN A 298 75.75 -44.34 -40.78
C GLN A 298 76.12 -45.73 -40.21
N SER A 299 75.20 -46.28 -39.42
CA SER A 299 74.81 -47.70 -39.42
C SER A 299 73.36 -47.80 -38.99
#